data_AF-A0A7S3QBA1-F1
#
_entry.id   AF-A0A7S3QBA1-F1
#
_cell.length_a   1.000
_cell.length_b   1.000
_cell.length_c   1.000
_cell.angle_alpha   90.00
_cell.angle_beta   90.00
_cell.angle_gamma   90.00
#
_symmetry.space_group_name_H-M   'P 1'
#
loop_
_entity.id
_entity.type
_entity.pdbx_description
1 polymer ?
#
loop_
_entity_poly.entity_id
_entity_poly.type
_entity_poly.pdbx_seq_one_letter_code
_entity_poly.pdbx_strand_id
1 'polypeptide(L)'
;PRFASSTARFMAMEEAPAAAAANADNLPVIQSRGGAPVDVRYSDFLKLVDANKIEKCTFSSDGTQLLGVDTEGVRIKIESLPNDPDLLTQLTSHKVCIRNVM
;
A
#
# COMPACT_ATOMS: atom_id res chain seq x y z
N PRO A 1 43.97 35.56 -19.02
CA PRO A 1 43.47 34.89 -20.26
C PRO A 1 43.93 33.42 -20.28
N ARG A 2 43.09 32.39 -20.31
CA ARG A 2 41.92 32.15 -21.16
C ARG A 2 40.97 31.19 -20.45
N PHE A 3 39.69 31.48 -20.55
CA PHE A 3 38.59 30.60 -20.18
C PHE A 3 38.49 29.45 -21.18
N ALA A 4 38.37 28.21 -20.69
CA ALA A 4 37.91 27.08 -21.49
C ALA A 4 36.41 26.91 -21.23
N SER A 5 35.61 27.22 -22.25
CA SER A 5 34.18 26.92 -22.32
C SER A 5 34.00 25.63 -23.11
N SER A 6 33.21 24.68 -22.59
CA SER A 6 32.22 23.98 -23.44
C SER A 6 31.25 23.17 -22.61
N THR A 7 30.00 23.65 -22.68
CA THR A 7 28.77 22.96 -22.35
C THR A 7 28.64 21.64 -23.12
N ALA A 8 28.49 20.52 -22.40
CA ALA A 8 27.86 19.32 -22.92
C ALA A 8 26.54 19.13 -22.15
N ARG A 9 25.45 19.64 -22.74
CA ARG A 9 24.09 19.21 -22.43
C ARG A 9 23.84 17.93 -23.22
N PHE A 10 23.66 16.80 -22.54
CA PHE A 10 22.82 15.71 -23.06
C PHE A 10 22.08 15.03 -21.91
N MET A 11 20.76 14.95 -22.08
CA MET A 11 19.80 14.25 -21.25
C MET A 11 20.16 12.75 -21.15
N ALA A 12 20.08 12.21 -19.95
CA ALA A 12 19.73 10.81 -19.73
C ALA A 12 18.52 10.81 -18.79
N MET A 13 17.35 10.96 -19.42
CA MET A 13 16.09 10.53 -18.86
C MET A 13 16.13 8.99 -18.85
N GLU A 14 16.71 8.42 -17.80
CA GLU A 14 16.39 7.06 -17.39
C GLU A 14 15.83 7.17 -15.98
N GLU A 15 14.58 7.61 -15.93
CA GLU A 15 13.74 7.54 -14.74
C GLU A 15 13.60 6.05 -14.41
N ALA A 16 14.36 5.62 -13.41
CA ALA A 16 14.36 4.26 -12.92
C ALA A 16 12.93 3.83 -12.55
N PRO A 17 12.34 2.82 -13.18
CA PRO A 17 11.15 2.18 -12.64
C PRO A 17 11.64 1.08 -11.69
N ALA A 18 12.07 1.45 -10.49
CA ALA A 18 12.39 0.48 -9.45
C ALA A 18 12.06 1.01 -8.06
N ALA A 19 10.90 1.64 -7.91
CA ALA A 19 10.29 1.91 -6.61
C ALA A 19 9.54 0.67 -6.04
N ALA A 20 9.75 -0.53 -6.58
CA ALA A 20 8.97 -1.73 -6.23
C ALA A 20 9.61 -2.63 -5.15
N ALA A 21 10.61 -2.15 -4.41
CA ALA A 21 11.21 -2.93 -3.33
C ALA A 21 11.60 -2.06 -2.14
N ALA A 22 10.71 -1.17 -1.70
CA ALA A 22 10.89 -0.45 -0.45
C ALA A 22 10.52 -1.35 0.75
N ASN A 23 11.52 -2.03 1.30
CA ASN A 23 11.61 -2.49 2.70
C ASN A 23 10.53 -3.47 3.20
N ALA A 24 10.69 -4.76 2.89
CA ALA A 24 10.08 -5.83 3.67
C ALA A 24 10.63 -5.93 5.11
N ASP A 25 11.74 -5.23 5.43
CA ASP A 25 12.38 -5.23 6.75
C ASP A 25 11.71 -4.32 7.80
N ASN A 26 10.66 -3.57 7.45
CA ASN A 26 9.93 -2.73 8.42
C ASN A 26 8.41 -2.83 8.25
N LEU A 27 7.92 -4.08 8.16
CA LEU A 27 6.50 -4.34 8.17
C LEU A 27 5.92 -4.03 9.56
N PRO A 28 4.83 -3.27 9.65
CA PRO A 28 4.16 -3.00 10.91
C PRO A 28 3.65 -4.31 11.50
N VAL A 29 4.09 -4.64 12.71
CA VAL A 29 3.62 -5.85 13.41
C VAL A 29 2.23 -5.59 13.96
N ILE A 30 1.22 -6.21 13.35
CA ILE A 30 -0.18 -6.08 13.77
C ILE A 30 -0.44 -7.06 14.91
N GLN A 31 -0.33 -6.60 16.16
CA GLN A 31 -0.65 -7.43 17.32
C GLN A 31 -2.14 -7.37 17.62
N SER A 32 -2.88 -8.42 17.24
CA SER A 32 -4.29 -8.59 17.63
C SER A 32 -4.41 -8.82 19.14
N ARG A 33 -4.99 -7.85 19.86
CA ARG A 33 -5.32 -7.99 21.28
C ARG A 33 -6.78 -8.40 21.43
N GLY A 34 -7.05 -9.70 21.47
CA GLY A 34 -8.35 -10.22 21.93
C GLY A 34 -9.49 -10.22 20.92
N GLY A 35 -9.21 -10.38 19.62
CA GLY A 35 -10.23 -10.58 18.58
C GLY A 35 -10.95 -9.31 18.09
N ALA A 36 -10.64 -8.15 18.66
CA ALA A 36 -11.07 -6.86 18.13
C ALA A 36 -10.26 -6.50 16.85
N PRO A 37 -10.87 -5.83 15.86
CA PRO A 37 -10.15 -5.29 14.72
C PRO A 37 -9.06 -4.31 15.17
N VAL A 38 -7.85 -4.47 14.65
CA VAL A 38 -6.74 -3.56 14.94
C VAL A 38 -6.84 -2.35 14.03
N ASP A 39 -6.81 -1.14 14.60
CA ASP A 39 -6.78 0.09 13.81
C ASP A 39 -5.40 0.27 13.17
N VAL A 40 -5.37 0.43 11.85
CA VAL A 40 -4.14 0.51 11.06
C VAL A 40 -4.21 1.71 10.12
N ARG A 41 -3.08 2.40 9.94
CA ARG A 41 -2.96 3.49 8.97
C ARG A 41 -3.02 2.96 7.54
N TYR A 42 -3.60 3.74 6.62
CA TYR A 42 -3.65 3.39 5.20
C TYR A 42 -2.26 3.07 4.60
N SER A 43 -1.24 3.86 4.92
CA SER A 43 0.13 3.62 4.45
C SER A 43 0.72 2.29 4.93
N ASP A 44 0.35 1.87 6.15
CA ASP A 44 0.81 0.62 6.74
C ASP A 44 0.03 -0.56 6.14
N PHE A 45 -1.25 -0.37 5.86
CA PHE A 45 -2.05 -1.30 5.09
C PHE A 45 -1.47 -1.56 3.69
N LEU A 46 -1.09 -0.52 2.94
CA LEU A 46 -0.48 -0.69 1.62
C LEU A 46 0.76 -1.58 1.66
N LYS A 47 1.66 -1.36 2.63
CA LYS A 47 2.85 -2.22 2.81
C LYS A 47 2.49 -3.69 3.06
N LEU A 48 1.39 -3.94 3.78
CA LEU A 48 0.93 -5.31 4.05
C LEU A 48 0.38 -5.96 2.78
N VAL A 49 -0.36 -5.21 1.97
CA VAL A 49 -0.85 -5.64 0.65
C VAL A 49 0.33 -5.95 -0.27
N ASP A 50 1.30 -5.04 -0.37
CA ASP A 50 2.52 -5.24 -1.16
C ASP A 50 3.29 -6.49 -0.70
N ALA A 51 3.28 -6.77 0.60
CA ALA A 51 3.90 -7.94 1.21
C ALA A 51 3.07 -9.24 1.08
N ASN A 52 1.89 -9.21 0.46
CA ASN A 52 0.96 -10.35 0.35
C ASN A 52 0.61 -10.98 1.72
N LYS A 53 0.68 -10.16 2.77
CA LYS A 53 -0.20 -10.27 3.94
C LYS A 53 -1.57 -9.79 3.44
N ILE A 54 -2.68 -9.79 4.14
CA ILE A 54 -4.00 -9.42 3.58
C ILE A 54 -4.51 -10.42 2.53
N GLU A 55 -5.46 -11.23 2.98
CA GLU A 55 -6.18 -12.20 2.16
C GLU A 55 -7.50 -11.63 1.64
N LYS A 56 -8.17 -10.79 2.43
CA LYS A 56 -9.50 -10.28 2.12
C LYS A 56 -9.68 -8.83 2.55
N CYS A 57 -10.31 -8.03 1.68
CA CYS A 57 -10.68 -6.66 2.00
C CYS A 57 -12.17 -6.44 1.82
N THR A 58 -12.76 -5.74 2.78
CA THR A 58 -14.17 -5.40 2.80
C THR A 58 -14.30 -3.88 2.92
N PHE A 59 -14.85 -3.25 1.90
CA PHE A 59 -15.11 -1.82 1.90
C PHE A 59 -16.45 -1.54 2.56
N SER A 60 -16.50 -0.46 3.33
CA SER A 60 -17.75 0.09 3.83
C SER A 60 -18.53 0.74 2.68
N SER A 61 -19.86 0.77 2.78
CA SER A 61 -20.74 1.28 1.73
C SER A 61 -20.56 2.79 1.46
N ASP A 62 -20.00 3.51 2.42
CA ASP A 62 -19.63 4.93 2.32
C ASP A 62 -18.21 5.15 1.76
N GLY A 63 -17.42 4.09 1.58
CA GLY A 63 -16.04 4.15 1.06
C GLY A 63 -15.03 4.81 2.01
N THR A 64 -15.42 5.21 3.22
CA THR A 64 -14.52 5.89 4.17
C THR A 64 -13.75 4.92 5.05
N GLN A 65 -14.23 3.68 5.15
CA GLN A 65 -13.66 2.64 5.99
C GLN A 65 -13.35 1.37 5.20
N LEU A 66 -12.29 0.69 5.61
CA LEU A 66 -11.91 -0.62 5.09
C LEU A 66 -11.64 -1.58 6.24
N LEU A 67 -12.14 -2.80 6.09
CA LEU A 67 -11.82 -3.92 6.95
C LEU A 67 -11.00 -4.93 6.16
N GLY A 68 -9.72 -5.07 6.51
CA GLY A 68 -8.82 -6.09 6.00
C GLY A 68 -8.83 -7.32 6.90
N VAL A 69 -8.60 -8.49 6.31
CA VAL A 69 -8.30 -9.73 7.01
C VAL A 69 -6.98 -10.24 6.46
N ASP A 70 -6.00 -10.40 7.34
CA ASP A 70 -4.68 -10.95 7.01
C ASP A 70 -4.73 -12.48 6.79
N THR A 71 -3.68 -13.05 6.22
CA THR A 71 -3.46 -14.51 6.05
C THR A 71 -3.47 -15.26 7.38
N GLU A 72 -3.23 -14.55 8.49
CA GLU A 72 -3.31 -15.11 9.85
C GLU A 72 -4.73 -15.02 10.45
N GLY A 73 -5.72 -14.51 9.71
CA GLY A 73 -7.09 -14.28 10.19
C GLY A 73 -7.24 -13.04 11.07
N VAL A 74 -6.18 -12.25 11.21
CA VAL A 74 -6.17 -10.98 11.95
C VAL A 74 -7.03 -9.96 11.20
N ARG A 75 -7.99 -9.37 11.91
CA ARG A 75 -8.84 -8.30 11.36
C ARG A 75 -8.16 -6.96 11.59
N ILE A 76 -7.99 -6.20 10.53
CA ILE A 76 -7.52 -4.83 10.57
C ILE A 76 -8.61 -3.89 10.08
N LYS A 77 -8.71 -2.72 10.69
CA LYS A 77 -9.66 -1.68 10.34
C LYS A 77 -8.88 -0.42 9.98
N ILE A 78 -9.34 0.26 8.95
CA ILE A 78 -8.89 1.60 8.58
C ILE A 78 -10.10 2.51 8.69
N GLU A 79 -10.06 3.48 9.61
CA GLU A 79 -11.15 4.43 9.81
C GLU A 79 -11.14 5.62 8.85
N SER A 80 -10.00 5.90 8.23
CA SER A 80 -9.82 7.04 7.32
C SER A 80 -9.17 6.56 6.03
N LEU A 81 -9.97 5.96 5.16
CA LEU A 81 -9.54 5.59 3.82
C LEU A 81 -9.48 6.83 2.93
N PRO A 82 -8.32 7.17 2.33
CA PRO A 82 -8.26 8.21 1.32
C PRO A 82 -8.98 7.76 0.03
N ASN A 83 -9.50 8.71 -0.74
CA ASN A 83 -10.13 8.44 -2.03
C ASN A 83 -9.06 8.19 -3.10
N ASP A 84 -8.54 6.97 -3.13
CA ASP A 84 -7.46 6.53 -4.02
C ASP A 84 -8.02 5.65 -5.17
N PRO A 85 -7.99 6.13 -6.43
CA PRO A 85 -8.51 5.36 -7.57
C PRO A 85 -7.67 4.11 -7.88
N ASP A 86 -6.39 4.09 -7.51
CA ASP A 86 -5.46 2.99 -7.81
C ASP A 86 -5.52 1.84 -6.80
N LEU A 87 -6.18 2.05 -5.65
CA LEU A 87 -6.27 1.07 -4.58
C LEU A 87 -6.89 -0.26 -5.03
N LEU A 88 -7.98 -0.20 -5.82
CA LEU A 88 -8.63 -1.42 -6.33
C LEU A 88 -7.70 -2.20 -7.27
N THR A 89 -6.91 -1.50 -8.07
CA THR A 89 -5.92 -2.09 -8.98
C THR A 89 -4.82 -2.80 -8.20
N GLN A 90 -4.30 -2.17 -7.15
CA GLN A 90 -3.31 -2.77 -6.26
C GLN A 90 -3.86 -4.03 -5.57
N LEU A 91 -5.04 -3.94 -4.94
CA LEU A 91 -5.66 -5.09 -4.27
C LEU A 91 -5.90 -6.27 -5.23
N THR A 92 -6.36 -5.98 -6.44
CA THR A 92 -6.59 -7.00 -7.47
C THR A 92 -5.30 -7.64 -7.96
N SER A 93 -4.22 -6.84 -8.08
CA SER A 93 -2.90 -7.33 -8.49
C SER A 93 -2.29 -8.30 -7.46
N HIS A 94 -2.57 -8.09 -6.17
CA HIS A 94 -2.10 -8.91 -5.06
C HIS A 94 -3.03 -10.08 -4.69
N LYS A 95 -4.01 -10.41 -5.56
CA LYS A 95 -5.02 -11.47 -5.33
C LYS A 95 -5.84 -11.30 -4.05
N VAL A 96 -5.97 -10.08 -3.54
CA VAL A 96 -6.80 -9.81 -2.37
C VAL A 96 -8.27 -9.99 -2.76
N CYS A 97 -9.01 -10.80 -2.01
CA CYS A 97 -10.44 -11.02 -2.27
C CYS A 97 -11.23 -9.79 -1.81
N ILE A 98 -11.79 -9.03 -2.76
CA ILE A 98 -12.57 -7.82 -2.47
C ILE A 98 -14.05 -8.22 -2.31
N ARG A 99 -14.65 -7.88 -1.17
CA ARG A 99 -16.09 -8.05 -0.92
C ARG A 99 -16.73 -6.69 -0.63
N ASN A 100 -17.76 -6.33 -1.39
CA ASN A 100 -18.63 -5.21 -1.07
C ASN A 100 -19.67 -5.64 -0.05
N VAL A 101 -19.90 -4.84 1.00
CA VAL A 101 -21.03 -5.05 1.92
C VAL A 101 -22.11 -4.05 1.52
N MET A 102 -23.19 -4.59 0.97
CA MET A 102 -24.41 -3.86 0.61
C MET A 102 -25.28 -3.63 1.83
#